data_AF-A0A426X1Z2-F1
#
_entry.id   AF-A0A426X1Z2-F1
#
_cell.length_a   1.000
_cell.length_b   1.000
_cell.length_c   1.000
_cell.angle_alpha   90.00
_cell.angle_beta   90.00
_cell.angle_gamma   90.00
#
_symmetry.space_group_name_H-M   'P 1'
#
loop_
_entity.id
_entity.type
_entity.pdbx_description
1 polymer ?
#
loop_
_entity_poly.entity_id
_entity_poly.type
_entity_poly.pdbx_seq_one_letter_code
_entity_poly.pdbx_strand_id
1 'polypeptide(L)'
;MGAYPVFVVDGAPSPLKAQARIERFFRMSGLDPAALPKPVEDEEGEATPVKQRNQAFTRCVRECMDLLRLLGMPVLEARSEAEALCAQLNSEGHVDACITADSDAFLFGATCVIKSLRSNSKEPFECYNVSDIEAGLGLGRKQLIAIALLVGSDHHLHGVPGFGVDTAVRFVRLFNEDEILNR
;
A
#
# COMPACT_ATOMS: atom_id res chain seq x y z
N MET A 1 -13.89 -18.36 18.23
CA MET A 1 -13.44 -18.28 16.81
C MET A 1 -12.00 -17.84 16.85
N GLY A 2 -11.08 -18.65 16.35
CA GLY A 2 -9.66 -18.35 16.36
C GLY A 2 -9.24 -17.86 14.98
N ALA A 3 -8.88 -16.59 14.86
CA ALA A 3 -8.06 -16.10 13.76
C ALA A 3 -6.59 -16.17 14.22
N TYR A 4 -5.69 -16.60 13.34
CA TYR A 4 -4.26 -16.65 13.60
C TYR A 4 -3.56 -15.55 12.79
N PRO A 5 -3.44 -14.33 13.32
CA PRO A 5 -2.87 -13.24 12.55
C PRO A 5 -1.35 -13.40 12.41
N VAL A 6 -0.88 -13.08 11.22
CA VAL A 6 0.53 -12.87 10.90
C VAL A 6 0.72 -11.37 10.69
N PHE A 7 1.63 -10.77 11.46
CA PHE A 7 1.91 -9.35 11.33
C PHE A 7 3.01 -9.14 10.30
N VAL A 8 2.82 -8.18 9.40
CA VAL A 8 3.82 -7.81 8.41
C VAL A 8 4.19 -6.35 8.59
N VAL A 9 5.49 -6.06 8.65
CA VAL A 9 6.02 -4.71 8.82
C VAL A 9 6.71 -4.26 7.54
N ASP A 10 6.55 -2.97 7.20
CA ASP A 10 7.24 -2.34 6.07
C ASP A 10 8.77 -2.44 6.21
N GLY A 11 9.42 -2.66 5.07
CA GLY A 11 10.86 -2.52 4.89
C GLY A 11 11.26 -1.15 4.34
N ALA A 12 12.34 -1.14 3.54
CA ALA A 12 12.82 0.10 2.93
C ALA A 12 11.88 0.53 1.78
N PRO A 13 11.41 1.79 1.73
CA PRO A 13 10.55 2.25 0.65
C PRO A 13 11.30 2.22 -0.68
N SER A 14 10.59 1.92 -1.77
CA SER A 14 11.15 2.05 -3.12
C SER A 14 11.55 3.51 -3.41
N PRO A 15 12.52 3.76 -4.32
CA PRO A 15 12.92 5.12 -4.68
C PRO A 15 11.74 5.98 -5.16
N LEU A 16 10.81 5.38 -5.92
CA LEU A 16 9.60 6.05 -6.41
C LEU A 16 8.68 6.46 -5.26
N LYS A 17 8.41 5.53 -4.32
CA LYS A 17 7.55 5.81 -3.15
C LYS A 17 8.22 6.80 -2.20
N ALA A 18 9.54 6.77 -2.06
CA ALA A 18 10.28 7.75 -1.28
C ALA A 18 10.13 9.17 -1.86
N GLN A 19 10.28 9.32 -3.18
CA GLN A 19 10.06 10.58 -3.87
C GLN A 19 8.63 11.09 -3.71
N ALA A 20 7.63 10.22 -3.91
CA ALA A 20 6.22 10.56 -3.71
C ALA A 20 5.92 10.99 -2.26
N ARG A 21 6.48 10.30 -1.26
CA ARG A 21 6.33 10.68 0.16
C ARG A 21 6.90 12.07 0.45
N ILE A 22 8.07 12.38 -0.11
CA ILE A 22 8.70 13.70 0.00
C ILE A 22 7.79 14.75 -0.62
N GLU A 23 7.36 14.56 -1.86
CA GLU A 23 6.49 15.51 -2.56
C GLU A 23 5.17 15.75 -1.81
N ARG A 24 4.54 14.69 -1.30
CA ARG A 24 3.32 14.78 -0.48
C ARG A 24 3.56 15.58 0.80
N PHE A 25 4.68 15.37 1.47
CA PHE A 25 5.04 16.13 2.66
C PHE A 25 5.18 17.63 2.37
N PHE A 26 5.87 18.00 1.29
CA PHE A 26 6.01 19.39 0.88
C PHE A 26 4.66 20.04 0.57
N ARG A 27 3.81 19.34 -0.21
CA ARG A 27 2.45 19.81 -0.54
C ARG A 27 1.57 20.01 0.69
N MET A 28 1.64 19.12 1.66
CA MET A 28 0.87 19.23 2.91
C MET A 28 1.42 20.30 3.86
N SER A 29 2.72 20.61 3.77
CA SER A 29 3.39 21.58 4.63
C SER A 29 3.31 23.02 4.11
N GLY A 30 2.79 23.22 2.89
CA GLY A 30 2.73 24.54 2.23
C GLY A 30 4.10 25.14 1.89
N LEU A 31 5.15 24.30 1.90
CA LEU A 31 6.51 24.67 1.51
C LEU A 31 6.62 24.62 -0.02
N ASP A 32 7.36 25.57 -0.59
CA ASP A 32 7.49 25.72 -2.04
C ASP A 32 8.13 24.45 -2.65
N PRO A 33 7.54 23.81 -3.68
CA PRO A 33 8.11 22.61 -4.31
C PRO A 33 9.49 22.85 -4.95
N ALA A 34 9.88 24.09 -5.19
CA ALA A 34 11.24 24.45 -5.60
C ALA A 34 12.31 24.18 -4.52
N ALA A 35 11.90 23.97 -3.26
CA ALA A 35 12.76 23.61 -2.14
C ALA A 35 12.91 22.08 -1.94
N LEU A 36 12.42 21.26 -2.88
CA LEU A 36 12.64 19.82 -2.87
C LEU A 36 14.15 19.54 -2.80
N PRO A 37 14.65 18.91 -1.72
CA PRO A 37 16.05 18.50 -1.69
C PRO A 37 16.26 17.50 -2.83
N LYS A 38 17.24 17.77 -3.68
CA LYS A 38 17.77 16.75 -4.59
C LYS A 38 18.20 15.54 -3.75
N PRO A 39 18.12 14.30 -4.27
CA PRO A 39 18.55 13.13 -3.52
C PRO A 39 20.05 13.27 -3.27
N VAL A 40 20.41 13.80 -2.10
CA VAL A 40 21.76 13.76 -1.57
C VAL A 40 21.82 12.57 -0.65
N GLU A 41 22.66 11.63 -1.05
CA GLU A 41 23.23 10.61 -0.18
C GLU A 41 23.82 11.29 1.06
N ASP A 42 23.46 10.78 2.22
CA ASP A 42 24.12 10.90 3.52
C ASP A 42 25.00 12.14 3.75
N GLU A 43 24.40 13.23 4.22
CA GLU A 43 25.13 14.22 5.03
C GLU A 43 24.52 14.28 6.43
N GLU A 44 25.39 14.12 7.43
CA GLU A 44 25.15 14.19 8.88
C GLU A 44 24.76 15.62 9.31
N GLY A 45 23.61 16.08 8.81
CA GLY A 45 22.99 17.34 9.18
C GLY A 45 21.94 17.18 10.28
N GLU A 46 21.92 18.20 11.16
CA GLU A 46 21.07 18.44 12.33
C GLU A 46 19.66 17.80 12.25
N ALA A 47 19.23 17.18 13.35
CA ALA A 47 18.01 16.36 13.40
C ALA A 47 16.76 17.21 13.19
N THR A 48 16.28 17.28 11.94
CA THR A 48 15.00 17.91 11.61
C THR A 48 13.84 17.25 12.37
N PRO A 49 12.74 17.97 12.66
CA PRO A 49 11.57 17.42 13.37
C PRO A 49 10.96 16.20 12.66
N VAL A 50 11.13 16.10 11.34
CA VAL A 50 10.74 14.94 10.53
C VAL A 50 11.63 13.72 10.81
N LYS A 51 12.97 13.90 10.87
CA LYS A 51 13.89 12.82 11.26
C LYS A 51 13.58 12.29 12.66
N GLN A 52 13.30 13.17 13.62
CA GLN A 52 12.97 12.78 15.01
C GLN A 52 11.64 12.03 15.11
N ARG A 53 10.58 12.52 14.45
CA ARG A 53 9.27 11.86 14.41
C ARG A 53 9.37 10.46 13.79
N ASN A 54 10.16 10.32 12.73
CA ASN A 54 10.41 9.03 12.08
C ASN A 54 11.16 8.08 13.02
N GLN A 55 12.17 8.56 13.75
CA GLN A 55 12.90 7.73 14.73
C GLN A 55 12.01 7.23 15.87
N ALA A 56 11.17 8.09 16.46
CA ALA A 56 10.23 7.70 17.50
C ALA A 56 9.22 6.65 17.00
N PHE A 57 8.72 6.82 15.78
CA PHE A 57 7.83 5.85 15.14
C PHE A 57 8.54 4.51 14.90
N THR A 58 9.75 4.52 14.31
CA THR A 58 10.52 3.29 14.07
C THR A 58 10.83 2.56 15.38
N ARG A 59 11.14 3.29 16.46
CA ARG A 59 11.33 2.69 17.79
C ARG A 59 10.06 2.02 18.29
N CYS A 60 8.92 2.70 18.21
CA CYS A 60 7.63 2.15 18.60
C CYS A 60 7.29 0.88 17.81
N VAL A 61 7.53 0.88 16.50
CA VAL A 61 7.33 -0.31 15.65
C VAL A 61 8.18 -1.48 16.15
N ARG A 62 9.47 -1.28 16.46
CA ARG A 62 10.33 -2.35 17.01
C ARG A 62 9.83 -2.87 18.35
N GLU A 63 9.47 -1.98 19.28
CA GLU A 63 8.92 -2.35 20.58
C GLU A 63 7.61 -3.17 20.43
N CYS A 64 6.75 -2.81 19.48
CA CYS A 64 5.56 -3.58 19.13
C CYS A 64 5.89 -4.96 18.54
N MET A 65 6.88 -5.05 17.65
CA MET A 65 7.32 -6.32 17.07
C MET A 65 7.86 -7.26 18.15
N ASP A 66 8.65 -6.76 19.09
CA ASP A 66 9.18 -7.54 20.20
C ASP A 66 8.07 -8.01 21.14
N LEU A 67 7.10 -7.15 21.45
CA LEU A 67 5.91 -7.54 22.21
C LEU A 67 5.12 -8.66 21.50
N LEU A 68 4.88 -8.53 20.20
CA LEU A 68 4.17 -9.55 19.42
C LEU A 68 4.91 -10.89 19.43
N ARG A 69 6.24 -10.87 19.26
CA ARG A 69 7.08 -12.07 19.35
C ARG A 69 7.01 -12.72 20.73
N LEU A 70 7.04 -11.92 21.80
CA LEU A 70 6.89 -12.41 23.19
C LEU A 70 5.51 -13.01 23.45
N LEU A 71 4.48 -12.52 22.77
CA LEU A 71 3.12 -13.09 22.79
C LEU A 71 2.99 -14.35 21.91
N GLY A 72 4.06 -14.80 21.26
CA GLY A 72 4.06 -15.98 20.38
C GLY A 72 3.46 -15.73 19.00
N MET A 73 3.31 -14.46 18.58
CA MET A 73 2.73 -14.11 17.29
C MET A 73 3.80 -14.04 16.20
N PRO A 74 3.55 -14.59 15.01
CA PRO A 74 4.47 -14.49 13.89
C PRO A 74 4.51 -13.05 13.36
N VAL A 75 5.72 -12.52 13.22
CA VAL A 75 6.01 -11.19 12.67
C VAL A 75 6.99 -11.34 11.52
N LEU A 76 6.62 -10.85 10.35
CA LEU A 76 7.41 -10.84 9.13
C LEU A 76 7.81 -9.41 8.77
N GLU A 77 8.98 -9.28 8.16
CA GLU A 77 9.50 -8.01 7.67
C GLU A 77 9.52 -8.06 6.14
N ALA A 78 8.80 -7.13 5.50
CA ALA A 78 8.77 -7.03 4.05
C ALA A 78 10.09 -6.42 3.54
N ARG A 79 10.45 -6.70 2.29
CA ARG A 79 11.59 -6.03 1.64
C ARG A 79 11.31 -4.55 1.40
N SER A 80 10.08 -4.24 1.00
CA SER A 80 9.60 -2.89 0.80
C SER A 80 8.24 -2.69 1.45
N GLU A 81 7.14 -2.98 0.77
CA GLU A 81 5.81 -2.71 1.32
C GLU A 81 5.19 -3.94 1.96
N ALA A 82 4.63 -3.77 3.15
CA ALA A 82 3.94 -4.82 3.88
C ALA A 82 2.76 -5.37 3.07
N GLU A 83 2.01 -4.52 2.39
CA GLU A 83 0.87 -4.90 1.54
C GLU A 83 1.26 -5.82 0.39
N ALA A 84 2.45 -5.60 -0.20
CA ALA A 84 2.97 -6.47 -1.24
C ALA A 84 3.25 -7.88 -0.72
N LEU A 85 3.86 -7.99 0.47
CA LEU A 85 4.12 -9.28 1.09
C LEU A 85 2.82 -9.95 1.58
N CYS A 86 1.89 -9.19 2.17
CA CYS A 86 0.56 -9.70 2.52
C CYS A 86 -0.18 -10.27 1.31
N ALA A 87 -0.22 -9.52 0.21
CA ALA A 87 -0.84 -9.95 -1.05
C ALA A 87 -0.18 -11.20 -1.62
N GLN A 88 1.15 -11.29 -1.57
CA GLN A 88 1.88 -12.48 -1.98
C GLN A 88 1.46 -13.69 -1.13
N LEU A 89 1.52 -13.59 0.20
CA LEU A 89 1.13 -14.68 1.10
C LEU A 89 -0.33 -15.13 0.87
N ASN A 90 -1.23 -14.18 0.60
CA ASN A 90 -2.62 -14.50 0.33
C ASN A 90 -2.82 -15.20 -1.02
N SER A 91 -2.19 -14.71 -2.09
CA SER A 91 -2.25 -15.34 -3.41
C SER A 91 -1.59 -16.73 -3.48
N GLU A 92 -0.56 -16.96 -2.66
CA GLU A 92 0.11 -18.26 -2.52
C GLU A 92 -0.63 -19.23 -1.57
N GLY A 93 -1.71 -18.79 -0.92
CA GLY A 93 -2.52 -19.62 -0.03
C GLY A 93 -1.92 -19.84 1.36
N HIS A 94 -0.94 -19.03 1.77
CA HIS A 94 -0.38 -19.06 3.12
C HIS A 94 -1.28 -18.37 4.16
N VAL A 95 -2.12 -17.42 3.75
CA VAL A 95 -3.10 -16.74 4.60
C VAL A 95 -4.44 -16.58 3.86
N ASP A 96 -5.54 -16.60 4.61
CA ASP A 96 -6.90 -16.53 4.03
C ASP A 96 -7.28 -15.12 3.55
N ALA A 97 -6.77 -14.08 4.21
CA ALA A 97 -7.10 -12.68 3.89
C ALA A 97 -6.01 -11.71 4.34
N CYS A 98 -5.90 -10.58 3.64
CA CYS A 98 -5.10 -9.43 4.03
C CYS A 98 -5.95 -8.46 4.83
N ILE A 99 -5.47 -8.03 6.01
CA ILE A 99 -6.14 -6.99 6.80
C ILE A 99 -5.41 -5.67 6.55
N THR A 100 -5.97 -4.81 5.69
CA THR A 100 -5.44 -3.47 5.41
C THR A 100 -6.56 -2.55 4.92
N ALA A 101 -6.44 -1.27 5.24
CA ALA A 101 -7.33 -0.23 4.71
C ALA A 101 -6.93 0.22 3.30
N ASP A 102 -5.74 -0.16 2.83
CA ASP A 102 -5.20 0.23 1.54
C ASP A 102 -5.67 -0.72 0.42
N SER A 103 -6.14 -0.13 -0.67
CA SER A 103 -6.57 -0.88 -1.85
C SER A 103 -5.40 -1.37 -2.71
N ASP A 104 -4.18 -0.86 -2.50
CA ASP A 104 -2.99 -1.26 -3.25
C ASP A 104 -2.68 -2.76 -3.08
N ALA A 105 -3.18 -3.40 -2.01
CA ALA A 105 -3.12 -4.85 -1.83
C ALA A 105 -3.68 -5.63 -3.04
N PHE A 106 -4.75 -5.14 -3.69
CA PHE A 106 -5.29 -5.78 -4.90
C PHE A 106 -4.36 -5.62 -6.10
N LEU A 107 -3.65 -4.50 -6.20
CA LEU A 107 -2.65 -4.26 -7.25
C LEU A 107 -1.47 -5.22 -7.11
N PHE A 108 -1.09 -5.53 -5.87
CA PHE A 108 -0.09 -6.56 -5.54
C PHE A 108 -0.59 -8.00 -5.68
N GLY A 109 -1.91 -8.20 -5.82
CA GLY A 109 -2.51 -9.50 -6.13
C GLY A 109 -3.20 -10.20 -4.97
N ALA A 110 -3.58 -9.47 -3.91
CA ALA A 110 -4.42 -10.02 -2.86
C ALA A 110 -5.76 -10.49 -3.45
N THR A 111 -6.23 -11.66 -3.04
CA THR A 111 -7.51 -12.23 -3.46
C THR A 111 -8.63 -11.86 -2.50
N CYS A 112 -8.31 -11.67 -1.21
CA CYS A 112 -9.27 -11.31 -0.16
C CYS A 112 -8.69 -10.23 0.75
N VAL A 113 -9.37 -9.08 0.85
CA VAL A 113 -8.96 -7.95 1.71
C VAL A 113 -10.07 -7.60 2.68
N ILE A 114 -9.73 -7.57 3.97
CA ILE A 114 -10.59 -7.09 5.06
C ILE A 114 -10.16 -5.66 5.40
N LYS A 115 -11.03 -4.70 5.08
CA LYS A 115 -10.70 -3.26 5.17
C LYS A 115 -10.67 -2.74 6.61
N SER A 116 -11.56 -3.25 7.45
CA SER A 116 -11.67 -2.81 8.84
C SER A 116 -12.04 -3.98 9.73
N LEU A 117 -11.12 -4.36 10.63
CA LEU A 117 -11.39 -5.29 11.71
C LEU A 117 -11.64 -4.50 13.00
N ARG A 118 -12.86 -4.56 13.52
CA ARG A 118 -13.21 -3.94 14.81
C ARG A 118 -13.45 -5.03 15.85
N SER A 119 -12.47 -5.24 16.73
CA SER A 119 -12.46 -6.34 17.71
C SER A 119 -13.63 -6.37 18.70
N ASN A 120 -14.37 -5.26 18.84
CA ASN A 120 -15.47 -5.14 19.80
C ASN A 120 -16.80 -4.68 19.17
N SER A 121 -16.91 -4.81 17.85
CA SER A 121 -18.13 -4.48 17.12
C SER A 121 -18.95 -5.73 16.86
N LYS A 122 -20.28 -5.62 16.98
CA LYS A 122 -21.21 -6.65 16.48
C LYS A 122 -21.48 -6.50 14.98
N GLU A 123 -21.07 -5.38 14.39
CA GLU A 123 -21.21 -5.14 12.95
C GLU A 123 -20.32 -6.10 12.15
N PRO A 124 -20.80 -6.58 10.99
CA PRO A 124 -19.97 -7.37 10.09
C PRO A 124 -18.75 -6.54 9.63
N PHE A 125 -17.63 -7.23 9.42
CA PHE A 125 -16.45 -6.59 8.84
C PHE A 125 -16.62 -6.40 7.34
N GLU A 126 -16.03 -5.33 6.83
CA GLU A 126 -16.03 -5.00 5.40
C GLU A 126 -14.95 -5.83 4.70
N CYS A 127 -15.37 -6.75 3.82
CA CYS A 127 -14.52 -7.69 3.12
C CYS A 127 -14.72 -7.56 1.60
N TYR A 128 -13.63 -7.60 0.86
CA TYR A 128 -13.60 -7.50 -0.59
C TYR A 128 -12.88 -8.70 -1.17
N ASN A 129 -13.54 -9.43 -2.06
CA ASN A 129 -12.94 -10.51 -2.82
C ASN A 129 -12.68 -10.07 -4.26
N VAL A 130 -11.53 -10.43 -4.82
CA VAL A 130 -11.19 -10.15 -6.21
C VAL A 130 -12.22 -10.75 -7.17
N SER A 131 -12.80 -11.91 -6.85
CA SER A 131 -13.87 -12.52 -7.66
C SER A 131 -15.12 -11.65 -7.75
N ASP A 132 -15.47 -10.97 -6.66
CA ASP A 132 -16.63 -10.09 -6.60
C ASP A 132 -16.36 -8.77 -7.32
N ILE A 133 -15.12 -8.28 -7.24
CA ILE A 133 -14.65 -7.11 -7.99
C ILE A 133 -14.70 -7.40 -9.49
N GLU A 134 -14.19 -8.54 -9.93
CA GLU A 134 -14.23 -8.98 -11.32
C GLU A 134 -15.68 -9.18 -11.81
N ALA A 135 -16.52 -9.85 -11.02
CA ALA A 135 -17.92 -10.08 -11.39
C ALA A 135 -18.76 -8.79 -11.41
N GLY A 136 -18.53 -7.89 -10.45
CA GLY A 136 -19.30 -6.66 -10.30
C GLY A 136 -18.84 -5.51 -11.20
N LEU A 137 -17.53 -5.39 -11.44
CA LEU A 137 -16.94 -4.29 -12.19
C LEU A 137 -16.38 -4.70 -13.56
N GLY A 138 -16.19 -6.00 -13.82
CA GLY A 138 -15.54 -6.49 -15.04
C GLY A 138 -14.09 -6.02 -15.16
N LEU A 139 -13.41 -5.79 -14.04
CA LEU A 139 -12.04 -5.29 -13.98
C LEU A 139 -11.11 -6.35 -13.40
N GLY A 140 -10.19 -6.84 -14.22
CA GLY A 140 -9.10 -7.72 -13.80
C GLY A 140 -7.93 -6.95 -13.18
N ARG A 141 -6.96 -7.67 -12.62
CA ARG A 141 -5.82 -7.07 -11.91
C ARG A 141 -5.01 -6.13 -12.78
N LYS A 142 -4.66 -6.50 -14.02
CA LYS A 142 -3.86 -5.60 -14.89
C LYS A 142 -4.61 -4.32 -15.23
N GLN A 143 -5.94 -4.38 -15.34
CA GLN A 143 -6.77 -3.19 -15.56
C GLN A 143 -6.82 -2.29 -14.32
N LEU A 144 -6.89 -2.86 -13.12
CA LEU A 144 -6.79 -2.09 -11.87
C LEU A 144 -5.43 -1.39 -11.74
N ILE A 145 -4.33 -2.08 -12.10
CA ILE A 145 -2.99 -1.48 -12.13
C ILE A 145 -2.95 -0.33 -13.14
N ALA A 146 -3.50 -0.51 -14.34
CA ALA A 146 -3.57 0.55 -15.34
C ALA A 146 -4.38 1.76 -14.85
N ILE A 147 -5.50 1.54 -14.14
CA ILE A 147 -6.25 2.64 -13.50
C ILE A 147 -5.38 3.39 -12.50
N ALA A 148 -4.66 2.69 -11.62
CA ALA A 148 -3.78 3.32 -10.62
C ALA A 148 -2.66 4.15 -11.29
N LEU A 149 -2.10 3.67 -12.40
CA LEU A 149 -1.10 4.42 -13.17
C LEU A 149 -1.68 5.67 -13.85
N LEU A 150 -2.92 5.58 -14.35
CA LEU A 150 -3.61 6.68 -15.04
C LEU A 150 -4.10 7.76 -14.07
N VAL A 151 -4.69 7.37 -12.95
CA VAL A 151 -5.27 8.32 -11.97
C VAL A 151 -4.19 8.87 -11.04
N GLY A 152 -3.18 8.06 -10.72
CA GLY A 152 -2.15 8.34 -9.74
C GLY A 152 -2.23 7.38 -8.56
N SER A 153 -1.08 7.10 -7.98
CA SER A 153 -0.90 6.18 -6.86
C SER A 153 0.17 6.69 -5.90
N ASP A 154 0.39 5.96 -4.81
CA ASP A 154 1.47 6.22 -3.85
C ASP A 154 2.89 6.10 -4.47
N HIS A 155 2.98 5.59 -5.70
CA HIS A 155 4.22 5.50 -6.47
C HIS A 155 4.36 6.60 -7.53
N HIS A 156 3.24 7.16 -8.00
CA HIS A 156 3.19 8.18 -9.05
C HIS A 156 1.99 9.11 -8.81
N LEU A 157 2.21 10.16 -8.02
CA LEU A 157 1.14 11.02 -7.47
C LEU A 157 0.24 11.69 -8.51
N HIS A 158 0.79 12.03 -9.67
CA HIS A 158 0.10 12.89 -10.64
C HIS A 158 -0.71 12.13 -11.69
N GLY A 159 -0.46 10.82 -11.84
CA GLY A 159 -1.05 10.04 -12.92
C GLY A 159 -0.83 10.68 -14.30
N VAL A 160 -1.80 10.52 -15.19
CA VAL A 160 -1.84 11.15 -16.51
C VAL A 160 -2.83 12.32 -16.47
N PRO A 161 -2.42 13.56 -16.85
CA PRO A 161 -3.32 14.70 -16.88
C PRO A 161 -4.58 14.43 -17.70
N GLY A 162 -5.75 14.74 -17.13
CA GLY A 162 -7.06 14.51 -17.75
C GLY A 162 -7.69 13.15 -17.46
N PHE A 163 -6.99 12.24 -16.78
CA PHE A 163 -7.56 10.97 -16.31
C PHE A 163 -8.04 11.09 -14.85
N GLY A 164 -9.35 11.19 -14.68
CA GLY A 164 -10.02 10.86 -13.41
C GLY A 164 -10.39 9.37 -13.35
N VAL A 165 -10.89 8.91 -12.20
CA VAL A 165 -11.29 7.51 -11.98
C VAL A 165 -12.29 7.04 -13.04
N ASP A 166 -13.34 7.81 -13.32
CA ASP A 166 -14.36 7.42 -14.31
C ASP A 166 -13.79 7.33 -15.74
N THR A 167 -12.91 8.27 -16.11
CA THR A 167 -12.25 8.27 -17.42
C THR A 167 -11.30 7.09 -17.55
N ALA A 168 -10.53 6.79 -16.50
CA ALA A 168 -9.63 5.64 -16.46
C ALA A 168 -10.40 4.32 -16.57
N VAL A 169 -11.48 4.14 -15.81
CA VAL A 169 -12.34 2.94 -15.88
C VAL A 169 -12.91 2.74 -17.28
N ARG A 170 -13.42 3.82 -17.90
CA ARG A 170 -13.92 3.75 -19.29
C ARG A 170 -12.82 3.38 -20.29
N PHE A 171 -11.61 3.90 -20.09
CA PHE A 171 -10.48 3.65 -20.97
C PHE A 171 -9.98 2.21 -20.87
N VAL A 172 -9.75 1.70 -19.65
CA VAL A 172 -9.19 0.34 -19.47
C VAL A 172 -10.15 -0.75 -19.95
N ARG A 173 -11.47 -0.49 -19.93
CA ARG A 173 -12.49 -1.39 -20.47
C ARG A 173 -12.46 -1.53 -22.00
N LEU A 174 -11.71 -0.69 -22.71
CA LEU A 174 -11.52 -0.83 -24.15
C LEU A 174 -10.51 -1.93 -24.52
N PHE A 175 -9.75 -2.42 -23.54
CA PHE A 175 -8.68 -3.38 -23.74
C PHE A 175 -8.93 -4.64 -22.90
N ASN A 176 -8.55 -5.80 -23.45
CA ASN A 176 -8.52 -7.03 -22.68
C ASN A 176 -7.38 -6.98 -21.66
N GLU A 177 -7.45 -7.82 -20.63
CA GLU A 177 -6.44 -7.85 -19.57
C GLU A 177 -5.02 -8.10 -20.11
N ASP A 178 -4.87 -8.95 -21.13
CA ASP A 178 -3.58 -9.26 -21.73
C ASP A 178 -3.02 -8.20 -22.68
N GLU A 179 -3.84 -7.25 -23.11
CA GLU A 179 -3.46 -6.20 -24.06
C GLU A 179 -3.09 -4.89 -23.36
N ILE A 180 -3.60 -4.66 -22.14
CA ILE A 180 -3.49 -3.36 -21.48
C ILE A 180 -2.10 -3.07 -20.92
N LEU A 181 -1.41 -4.10 -20.40
CA LEU A 181 -0.07 -4.00 -19.85
C LEU A 181 0.77 -5.17 -20.34
N ASN A 182 1.88 -4.84 -21.02
CA ASN A 182 2.91 -5.81 -21.36
C ASN A 182 3.67 -6.23 -20.09
N ARG A 183 4.08 -7.49 -20.05
CA ARG A 183 4.80 -8.08 -18.93
C ARG A 183 6.28 -7.70 -18.93
#